data_AF-A0A6L9UC60-F1
#
_entry.id   AF-A0A6L9UC60-F1
#
_cell.length_a   1.000
_cell.length_b   1.000
_cell.length_c   1.000
_cell.angle_alpha   90.00
_cell.angle_beta   90.00
_cell.angle_gamma   90.00
#
_symmetry.space_group_name_H-M   'P 1'
#
loop_
_entity.id
_entity.type
_entity.pdbx_description
1 polymer ?
#
loop_
_entity_poly.entity_id
_entity_poly.type
_entity_poly.pdbx_seq_one_letter_code
_entity_poly.pdbx_strand_id
1 'polypeptide(L)'
;MNNRRAFLRASAAMALVAICDIRIARAGDTGDALDLNSMTLTFEDPFDELSISAWGPGTRWISHTPWNGDFGGARFSNPSGDFPFAIQDGMLRITAARDEVGMWRSGLIASVDPKGNGFSQQFGYFEMQARLPDGPGVWPAFWLIGKDRSKATAEIDVIEYYGDKPGGYSSTVHVWHRDGKHDSAYSRINVFATASPTDMHRYGVKIDSDFIRMYFDGNLVWKTKALPEHRQPMYVLIDLGIVDGVTKMAAADPSFMFVDYVRAYQFR
;
A
#
# COMPACT_ATOMS: atom_id res chain seq x y z
N MET A 1 23.78 -9.29 -89.31
CA MET A 1 23.92 -10.46 -88.41
C MET A 1 23.54 -10.03 -87.00
N ASN A 2 22.51 -10.70 -86.46
CA ASN A 2 21.77 -10.33 -85.25
C ASN A 2 22.64 -10.15 -84.02
N ASN A 3 22.42 -9.05 -83.29
CA ASN A 3 22.96 -8.87 -81.95
C ASN A 3 21.83 -8.77 -80.91
N ARG A 4 21.99 -9.58 -79.88
CA ARG A 4 21.08 -9.91 -78.78
C ARG A 4 20.70 -8.68 -77.95
N ARG A 5 19.51 -8.70 -77.33
CA ARG A 5 19.32 -8.72 -75.86
C ARG A 5 17.84 -8.80 -75.49
N ALA A 6 17.48 -9.92 -74.85
CA ALA A 6 16.20 -10.12 -74.19
C ALA A 6 16.18 -9.31 -72.89
N PHE A 7 15.10 -8.56 -72.66
CA PHE A 7 14.83 -7.93 -71.37
C PHE A 7 13.98 -8.90 -70.53
N LEU A 8 14.59 -9.49 -69.49
CA LEU A 8 13.86 -10.11 -68.40
C LEU A 8 13.17 -9.00 -67.58
N ARG A 9 11.84 -9.05 -67.48
CA ARG A 9 11.09 -8.31 -66.48
C ARG A 9 11.19 -9.08 -65.15
N ALA A 10 11.99 -8.56 -64.22
CA ALA A 10 11.95 -9.00 -62.84
C ALA A 10 10.73 -8.34 -62.16
N SER A 11 9.71 -9.14 -61.86
CA SER A 11 8.60 -8.72 -61.00
C SER A 11 9.08 -8.71 -59.55
N ALA A 12 9.23 -7.53 -58.96
CA ALA A 12 9.49 -7.38 -57.53
C ALA A 12 8.18 -7.66 -56.76
N ALA A 13 8.09 -8.85 -56.17
CA ALA A 13 7.05 -9.15 -55.18
C ALA A 13 7.40 -8.40 -53.88
N MET A 14 6.63 -7.38 -53.56
CA MET A 14 6.74 -6.63 -52.32
C MET A 14 6.12 -7.49 -51.20
N ALA A 15 6.95 -8.20 -50.46
CA ALA A 15 6.52 -8.92 -49.27
C ALA A 15 6.12 -7.90 -48.19
N LEU A 16 4.82 -7.69 -48.03
CA LEU A 16 4.26 -6.92 -46.93
C LEU A 16 4.49 -7.74 -45.64
N VAL A 17 5.57 -7.44 -44.91
CA VAL A 17 5.74 -7.95 -43.55
C VAL A 17 4.73 -7.19 -42.69
N ALA A 18 3.56 -7.80 -42.49
CA ALA A 18 2.67 -7.40 -41.43
C ALA A 18 3.40 -7.67 -40.10
N ILE A 19 4.03 -6.65 -39.54
CA ILE A 19 4.43 -6.65 -38.14
C ILE A 19 3.11 -6.62 -37.38
N CYS A 20 2.59 -7.80 -37.07
CA CYS A 20 1.64 -7.94 -35.97
C CYS A 20 2.41 -7.54 -34.72
N ASP A 21 2.31 -6.27 -34.35
CA ASP A 21 2.51 -5.84 -32.97
C ASP A 21 1.47 -6.60 -32.15
N ILE A 22 1.80 -7.83 -31.77
CA ILE A 22 1.16 -8.50 -30.65
C ILE A 22 1.54 -7.64 -29.46
N ARG A 23 0.72 -6.62 -29.18
CA ARG A 23 0.61 -6.04 -27.86
C ARG A 23 0.11 -7.18 -26.98
N ILE A 24 1.04 -7.99 -26.48
CA ILE A 24 0.84 -8.67 -25.21
C ILE A 24 0.41 -7.54 -24.29
N ALA A 25 -0.84 -7.54 -23.85
CA ALA A 25 -1.32 -6.59 -22.87
C ALA A 25 -0.45 -6.80 -21.62
N ARG A 26 0.68 -6.09 -21.54
CA ARG A 26 1.29 -5.76 -20.26
C ARG A 26 0.18 -5.07 -19.49
N ALA A 27 -0.06 -5.45 -18.22
CA ALA A 27 -0.79 -4.59 -17.28
C ALA A 27 -0.04 -3.25 -17.26
N GLY A 28 -0.42 -2.39 -18.19
CA GLY A 28 0.44 -1.38 -18.78
C GLY A 28 0.23 -0.07 -18.07
N ASP A 29 1.15 0.85 -18.30
CA ASP A 29 1.07 2.20 -17.76
C ASP A 29 -0.27 2.84 -18.15
N THR A 30 -1.17 3.00 -17.18
CA THR A 30 -2.46 3.69 -17.33
C THR A 30 -2.32 5.21 -17.18
N GLY A 31 -1.10 5.72 -17.30
CA GLY A 31 -0.76 7.12 -17.11
C GLY A 31 -0.76 7.53 -15.64
N ASP A 32 -0.65 8.84 -15.42
CA ASP A 32 -0.53 9.42 -14.07
C ASP A 32 -1.90 9.78 -13.47
N ALA A 33 -2.92 9.93 -14.29
CA ALA A 33 -4.28 10.20 -13.84
C ALA A 33 -4.87 9.00 -13.08
N LEU A 34 -5.65 9.30 -12.04
CA LEU A 34 -6.47 8.30 -11.35
C LEU A 34 -7.86 8.29 -11.96
N ASP A 35 -8.16 7.25 -12.74
CA ASP A 35 -9.49 7.02 -13.32
C ASP A 35 -10.04 5.68 -12.83
N LEU A 36 -10.85 5.71 -11.77
CA LEU A 36 -11.47 4.51 -11.21
C LEU A 36 -12.48 3.88 -12.17
N ASN A 37 -13.01 4.61 -13.16
CA ASN A 37 -13.91 4.04 -14.17
C ASN A 37 -13.18 3.12 -15.14
N SER A 38 -11.85 3.21 -15.22
CA SER A 38 -11.00 2.28 -15.97
C SER A 38 -10.63 1.02 -15.17
N MET A 39 -11.15 0.89 -13.94
CA MET A 39 -10.81 -0.18 -13.01
C MET A 39 -12.06 -0.91 -12.51
N THR A 40 -11.84 -2.05 -11.86
CA THR A 40 -12.86 -2.88 -11.21
C THR A 40 -12.53 -2.97 -9.72
N LEU A 41 -13.49 -2.70 -8.83
CA LEU A 41 -13.34 -2.91 -7.39
C LEU A 41 -13.18 -4.41 -7.11
N THR A 42 -12.11 -4.79 -6.45
CA THR A 42 -11.75 -6.20 -6.16
C THR A 42 -11.68 -6.51 -4.68
N PHE A 43 -11.55 -5.48 -3.84
CA PHE A 43 -11.64 -5.59 -2.39
C PHE A 43 -12.22 -4.31 -1.82
N GLU A 44 -13.08 -4.47 -0.83
CA GLU A 44 -13.61 -3.37 -0.04
C GLU A 44 -13.84 -3.86 1.39
N ASP A 45 -13.39 -3.05 2.34
CA ASP A 45 -13.87 -3.08 3.70
C ASP A 45 -14.43 -1.72 4.11
N PRO A 46 -15.75 -1.57 4.25
CA PRO A 46 -16.37 -0.35 4.76
C PRO A 46 -16.42 -0.33 6.29
N PHE A 47 -15.93 -1.38 6.96
CA PHE A 47 -15.92 -1.49 8.42
C PHE A 47 -17.30 -1.38 9.10
N ASP A 48 -18.35 -1.88 8.45
CA ASP A 48 -19.67 -2.05 9.07
C ASP A 48 -19.65 -3.07 10.22
N GLU A 49 -18.71 -4.03 10.19
CA GLU A 49 -18.46 -5.02 11.24
C GLU A 49 -16.96 -5.33 11.40
N LEU A 50 -16.55 -5.74 12.60
CA LEU A 50 -15.17 -6.21 12.83
C LEU A 50 -15.01 -7.65 12.33
N SER A 51 -14.08 -7.84 11.39
CA SER A 51 -13.64 -9.17 10.94
C SER A 51 -12.13 -9.31 11.16
N ILE A 52 -11.72 -9.43 12.42
CA ILE A 52 -10.32 -9.46 12.86
C ILE A 52 -10.08 -10.66 13.78
N SER A 53 -9.10 -11.49 13.46
CA SER A 53 -8.59 -12.56 14.35
C SER A 53 -7.11 -12.33 14.70
N ALA A 54 -6.55 -13.10 15.62
CA ALA A 54 -5.12 -13.00 15.90
C ALA A 54 -4.26 -13.46 14.70
N TRP A 55 -4.61 -14.59 14.09
CA TRP A 55 -3.74 -15.30 13.14
C TRP A 55 -4.45 -15.93 11.95
N GLY A 56 -5.76 -15.71 11.80
CA GLY A 56 -6.57 -16.34 10.75
C GLY A 56 -6.59 -17.87 10.83
N PRO A 57 -7.07 -18.54 9.77
CA PRO A 57 -7.85 -17.99 8.65
C PRO A 57 -9.30 -17.64 9.08
N GLY A 58 -10.14 -17.25 8.12
CA GLY A 58 -11.60 -17.11 8.34
C GLY A 58 -12.05 -15.73 8.82
N THR A 59 -11.16 -14.76 8.84
CA THR A 59 -11.45 -13.33 9.05
C THR A 59 -10.83 -12.53 7.92
N ARG A 60 -11.32 -11.31 7.72
CA ARG A 60 -10.80 -10.41 6.70
C ARG A 60 -9.39 -9.93 7.04
N TRP A 61 -9.10 -9.78 8.34
CA TRP A 61 -7.84 -9.30 8.85
C TRP A 61 -7.27 -10.19 9.96
N ILE A 62 -5.95 -10.27 10.05
CA ILE A 62 -5.25 -10.71 11.26
C ILE A 62 -4.74 -9.48 12.03
N SER A 63 -4.58 -9.56 13.35
CA SER A 63 -4.20 -8.41 14.20
C SER A 63 -2.69 -8.21 14.38
N HIS A 64 -1.88 -8.72 13.44
CA HIS A 64 -0.43 -8.77 13.49
C HIS A 64 0.18 -8.78 12.10
N THR A 65 1.48 -8.51 12.00
CA THR A 65 2.20 -8.82 10.77
C THR A 65 2.23 -10.35 10.58
N PRO A 66 2.09 -10.88 9.35
CA PRO A 66 2.08 -12.32 9.12
C PRO A 66 3.34 -13.08 9.57
N TRP A 67 4.43 -12.35 9.81
CA TRP A 67 5.71 -12.89 10.32
C TRP A 67 5.89 -12.71 11.82
N ASN A 68 4.86 -12.25 12.55
CA ASN A 68 4.87 -12.05 14.01
C ASN A 68 6.00 -11.10 14.47
N GLY A 69 6.29 -10.07 13.67
CA GLY A 69 7.22 -9.01 14.01
C GLY A 69 6.48 -7.70 14.25
N ASP A 70 6.34 -7.30 15.51
CA ASP A 70 5.83 -5.99 15.91
C ASP A 70 6.94 -4.95 15.88
N PHE A 71 6.57 -3.68 15.81
CA PHE A 71 7.47 -2.55 15.70
C PHE A 71 6.95 -1.34 16.48
N GLY A 72 7.81 -0.34 16.66
CA GLY A 72 7.48 0.85 17.42
C GLY A 72 7.48 0.63 18.93
N GLY A 73 6.97 1.62 19.65
CA GLY A 73 6.92 1.70 21.11
C GLY A 73 5.65 1.13 21.74
N ALA A 74 4.68 0.67 20.94
CA ALA A 74 3.46 0.02 21.40
C ALA A 74 3.41 -1.45 20.95
N ARG A 75 2.88 -2.33 21.81
CA ARG A 75 2.59 -3.72 21.44
C ARG A 75 1.30 -3.81 20.64
N PHE A 76 1.27 -4.58 19.55
CA PHE A 76 0.03 -4.89 18.84
C PHE A 76 -0.74 -6.01 19.54
N SER A 77 -2.06 -5.87 19.64
CA SER A 77 -2.88 -6.68 20.56
C SER A 77 -3.88 -7.60 19.84
N ASN A 78 -4.01 -8.82 20.35
CA ASN A 78 -4.99 -9.81 19.88
C ASN A 78 -6.44 -9.40 20.22
N PRO A 79 -7.45 -10.00 19.55
CA PRO A 79 -8.87 -9.95 19.93
C PRO A 79 -9.21 -10.58 21.29
N SER A 80 -8.72 -9.96 22.35
CA SER A 80 -8.95 -10.39 23.74
C SER A 80 -8.70 -9.23 24.69
N GLY A 81 -9.50 -9.13 25.76
CA GLY A 81 -9.32 -8.11 26.81
C GLY A 81 -9.27 -6.70 26.22
N ASP A 82 -8.10 -6.09 26.32
CA ASP A 82 -7.74 -4.76 25.87
C ASP A 82 -7.62 -4.62 24.33
N PHE A 83 -8.64 -5.07 23.62
CA PHE A 83 -8.70 -5.08 22.17
C PHE A 83 -8.74 -3.64 21.60
N PRO A 84 -7.82 -3.23 20.70
CA PRO A 84 -7.65 -1.84 20.31
C PRO A 84 -8.62 -1.40 19.19
N PHE A 85 -9.38 -2.33 18.63
CA PHE A 85 -10.27 -2.10 17.49
C PHE A 85 -11.73 -2.03 17.92
N ALA A 86 -12.47 -1.05 17.38
CA ALA A 86 -13.91 -0.93 17.53
C ALA A 86 -14.51 -0.36 16.24
N ILE A 87 -15.79 -0.65 15.97
CA ILE A 87 -16.55 0.16 15.02
C ILE A 87 -17.15 1.33 15.78
N GLN A 88 -16.93 2.55 15.28
CA GLN A 88 -17.49 3.77 15.83
C GLN A 88 -17.94 4.66 14.68
N ASP A 89 -19.23 5.05 14.69
CA ASP A 89 -19.83 5.92 13.67
C ASP A 89 -19.61 5.42 12.22
N GLY A 90 -19.67 4.09 12.03
CA GLY A 90 -19.46 3.44 10.72
C GLY A 90 -18.00 3.32 10.29
N MET A 91 -17.04 3.64 11.16
CA MET A 91 -15.60 3.58 10.85
C MET A 91 -14.89 2.59 11.77
N LEU A 92 -13.80 1.98 11.28
CA LEU A 92 -12.83 1.31 12.14
C LEU A 92 -12.10 2.36 12.98
N ARG A 93 -12.22 2.26 14.30
CA ARG A 93 -11.36 2.98 15.26
C ARG A 93 -10.23 2.07 15.71
N ILE A 94 -8.99 2.52 15.53
CA ILE A 94 -7.79 1.93 16.13
C ILE A 94 -7.37 2.81 17.30
N THR A 95 -7.18 2.19 18.47
CA THR A 95 -6.84 2.88 19.73
C THR A 95 -5.41 2.54 20.15
N ALA A 96 -4.57 3.54 20.33
CA ALA A 96 -3.33 3.42 21.09
C ALA A 96 -3.56 3.95 22.51
N ALA A 97 -3.24 3.16 23.52
CA ALA A 97 -3.40 3.52 24.93
C ALA A 97 -2.36 2.80 25.79
N ARG A 98 -2.11 3.28 27.01
CA ARG A 98 -1.35 2.50 27.99
C ARG A 98 -2.24 1.49 28.70
N ASP A 99 -1.66 0.33 29.02
CA ASP A 99 -2.27 -0.65 29.91
C ASP A 99 -2.08 -0.28 31.40
N GLU A 100 -2.61 -1.11 32.30
CA GLU A 100 -2.55 -0.88 33.75
C GLU A 100 -1.13 -0.78 34.32
N VAL A 101 -0.13 -1.36 33.62
CA VAL A 101 1.28 -1.30 34.02
C VAL A 101 2.04 -0.19 33.28
N GLY A 102 1.35 0.67 32.54
CA GLY A 102 1.90 1.84 31.86
C GLY A 102 2.55 1.56 30.51
N MET A 103 2.42 0.35 29.98
CA MET A 103 3.00 -0.04 28.69
C MET A 103 2.03 0.31 27.56
N TRP A 104 2.56 0.90 26.49
CA TRP A 104 1.75 1.21 25.31
C TRP A 104 1.29 -0.06 24.59
N ARG A 105 0.02 -0.07 24.21
CA ARG A 105 -0.61 -1.03 23.31
C ARG A 105 -1.33 -0.30 22.20
N SER A 106 -1.44 -0.95 21.05
CA SER A 106 -2.21 -0.46 19.90
C SER A 106 -2.64 -1.62 19.00
N GLY A 107 -3.12 -1.32 17.80
CA GLY A 107 -3.55 -2.27 16.79
C GLY A 107 -2.82 -2.12 15.46
N LEU A 108 -2.55 -3.28 14.85
CA LEU A 108 -2.19 -3.45 13.45
C LEU A 108 -3.13 -4.49 12.85
N ILE A 109 -3.58 -4.30 11.62
CA ILE A 109 -4.31 -5.30 10.84
C ILE A 109 -3.60 -5.62 9.53
N ALA A 110 -3.58 -6.90 9.13
CA ALA A 110 -3.04 -7.36 7.86
C ALA A 110 -4.06 -8.24 7.11
N SER A 111 -4.19 -8.05 5.79
CA SER A 111 -5.21 -8.74 4.99
C SER A 111 -4.85 -10.18 4.62
N VAL A 112 -3.69 -10.68 5.07
CA VAL A 112 -3.17 -12.02 4.80
C VAL A 112 -2.70 -12.66 6.10
N ASP A 113 -2.91 -13.97 6.26
CA ASP A 113 -2.44 -14.77 7.39
C ASP A 113 -0.98 -15.26 7.21
N PRO A 114 -0.35 -15.86 8.24
CA PRO A 114 1.02 -16.40 8.14
C PRO A 114 1.22 -17.48 7.07
N LYS A 115 0.13 -18.09 6.57
CA LYS A 115 0.15 -19.11 5.51
C LYS A 115 -0.11 -18.53 4.12
N GLY A 116 -0.32 -17.22 4.01
CA GLY A 116 -0.60 -16.56 2.75
C GLY A 116 -2.07 -16.58 2.32
N ASN A 117 -3.00 -16.97 3.20
CA ASN A 117 -4.44 -16.91 2.93
C ASN A 117 -4.99 -15.52 3.24
N GLY A 118 -5.92 -15.03 2.42
CA GLY A 118 -6.51 -13.69 2.56
C GLY A 118 -6.42 -12.90 1.27
N PHE A 119 -6.61 -11.58 1.36
CA PHE A 119 -6.60 -10.69 0.21
C PHE A 119 -5.18 -10.21 -0.12
N SER A 120 -4.75 -10.47 -1.36
CA SER A 120 -3.55 -9.90 -1.95
C SER A 120 -3.80 -9.68 -3.44
N GLN A 121 -3.25 -8.62 -4.02
CA GLN A 121 -3.42 -8.31 -5.44
C GLN A 121 -2.12 -7.84 -6.07
N GLN A 122 -1.90 -8.24 -7.32
CA GLN A 122 -0.82 -7.72 -8.15
C GLN A 122 -1.36 -6.55 -8.98
N PHE A 123 -0.68 -5.41 -8.90
CA PHE A 123 -1.03 -4.17 -9.62
C PHE A 123 -2.40 -3.58 -9.25
N GLY A 124 -2.73 -2.44 -9.87
CA GLY A 124 -3.99 -1.73 -9.67
C GLY A 124 -3.85 -0.55 -8.71
N TYR A 125 -4.94 -0.18 -8.05
CA TYR A 125 -5.00 0.94 -7.12
C TYR A 125 -5.47 0.46 -5.74
N PHE A 126 -4.77 0.88 -4.69
CA PHE A 126 -5.14 0.63 -3.30
C PHE A 126 -5.36 1.97 -2.61
N GLU A 127 -6.43 2.11 -1.82
CA GLU A 127 -6.77 3.35 -1.14
C GLU A 127 -7.31 3.06 0.26
N MET A 128 -6.92 3.90 1.19
CA MET A 128 -7.53 4.02 2.52
C MET A 128 -8.08 5.43 2.67
N GLN A 129 -9.34 5.55 3.09
CA GLN A 129 -9.87 6.83 3.58
C GLN A 129 -9.82 6.83 5.11
N ALA A 130 -9.08 7.78 5.69
CA ALA A 130 -8.87 7.84 7.13
C ALA A 130 -8.67 9.28 7.63
N ARG A 131 -8.91 9.46 8.92
CA ARG A 131 -8.39 10.58 9.70
C ARG A 131 -7.42 10.07 10.76
N LEU A 132 -6.30 10.75 10.88
CA LEU A 132 -5.17 10.33 11.69
C LEU A 132 -5.19 11.04 13.04
N PRO A 133 -4.63 10.44 14.12
CA PRO A 133 -4.26 11.21 15.28
C PRO A 133 -3.12 12.18 14.93
N ASP A 134 -3.10 13.33 15.60
CA ASP A 134 -2.02 14.32 15.51
C ASP A 134 -1.43 14.53 16.91
N GLY A 135 -0.18 14.96 16.97
CA GLY A 135 0.59 15.19 18.19
C GLY A 135 1.80 14.27 18.32
N PRO A 136 2.73 14.59 19.22
CA PRO A 136 3.98 13.86 19.35
C PRO A 136 3.76 12.37 19.67
N GLY A 137 4.65 11.52 19.18
CA GLY A 137 4.70 10.09 19.47
C GLY A 137 3.72 9.20 18.70
N VAL A 138 2.70 9.73 18.00
CA VAL A 138 1.83 8.87 17.16
C VAL A 138 2.49 8.53 15.83
N TRP A 139 2.26 7.30 15.35
CA TRP A 139 2.77 6.79 14.08
C TRP A 139 1.73 5.94 13.33
N PRO A 140 0.65 6.53 12.78
CA PRO A 140 -0.26 5.79 11.93
C PRO A 140 0.34 5.51 10.54
N ALA A 141 0.01 4.34 10.00
CA ALA A 141 0.47 3.92 8.69
C ALA A 141 -0.59 3.14 7.87
N PHE A 142 -0.49 3.27 6.55
CA PHE A 142 -1.15 2.42 5.55
C PHE A 142 -0.12 2.03 4.51
N TRP A 143 0.06 0.72 4.36
CA TRP A 143 1.19 0.18 3.64
C TRP A 143 0.86 -1.17 3.03
N LEU A 144 1.65 -1.55 2.04
CA LEU A 144 1.53 -2.80 1.32
C LEU A 144 2.85 -3.56 1.43
N ILE A 145 2.76 -4.89 1.48
CA ILE A 145 3.97 -5.73 1.45
C ILE A 145 3.78 -6.93 0.52
N GLY A 146 4.87 -7.34 -0.13
CA GLY A 146 4.92 -8.45 -1.07
C GLY A 146 4.67 -9.81 -0.41
N LYS A 147 3.92 -10.67 -1.10
CA LYS A 147 3.59 -12.02 -0.64
C LYS A 147 4.78 -12.98 -0.68
N ASP A 148 5.64 -12.88 -1.70
CA ASP A 148 6.90 -13.61 -1.79
C ASP A 148 7.99 -12.86 -1.02
N ARG A 149 8.55 -13.56 -0.02
CA ARG A 149 9.62 -13.10 0.86
C ARG A 149 10.81 -14.07 0.87
N SER A 150 10.87 -14.97 -0.11
CA SER A 150 11.85 -16.04 -0.19
C SER A 150 13.25 -15.53 -0.51
N LYS A 151 13.37 -14.48 -1.33
CA LYS A 151 14.63 -13.87 -1.75
C LYS A 151 14.74 -12.40 -1.38
N ALA A 152 13.66 -11.67 -1.63
CA ALA A 152 13.52 -10.26 -1.29
C ALA A 152 12.08 -10.00 -0.84
N THR A 153 11.86 -8.91 -0.12
CA THR A 153 10.53 -8.43 0.27
C THR A 153 10.35 -7.03 -0.27
N ALA A 154 9.33 -6.82 -1.10
CA ALA A 154 8.93 -5.48 -1.50
C ALA A 154 7.95 -4.90 -0.48
N GLU A 155 8.12 -3.63 -0.13
CA GLU A 155 7.28 -2.90 0.82
C GLU A 155 7.00 -1.52 0.24
N ILE A 156 5.75 -1.08 0.36
CA ILE A 156 5.29 0.21 -0.13
C ILE A 156 4.51 0.87 0.98
N ASP A 157 5.13 1.87 1.58
CA ASP A 157 4.54 2.71 2.60
C ASP A 157 3.80 3.85 1.89
N VAL A 158 2.49 3.69 1.75
CA VAL A 158 1.64 4.71 1.11
C VAL A 158 1.64 5.96 1.97
N ILE A 159 1.51 5.76 3.28
CA ILE A 159 1.67 6.79 4.29
C ILE A 159 2.32 6.21 5.54
N GLU A 160 3.39 6.86 5.98
CA GLU A 160 3.85 6.87 7.36
C GLU A 160 3.78 8.30 7.88
N TYR A 161 2.84 8.57 8.77
CA TYR A 161 2.76 9.87 9.42
C TYR A 161 3.38 9.77 10.82
N TYR A 162 4.35 10.63 11.09
CA TYR A 162 4.96 10.74 12.41
C TYR A 162 4.49 12.06 13.00
N GLY A 163 3.71 12.05 14.07
CA GLY A 163 3.22 13.30 14.68
C GLY A 163 4.35 14.17 15.28
N ASP A 164 5.54 13.57 15.49
CA ASP A 164 6.79 14.28 15.80
C ASP A 164 7.33 15.13 14.63
N LYS A 165 6.84 14.88 13.42
CA LYS A 165 7.23 15.54 12.17
C LYS A 165 5.96 16.10 11.52
N PRO A 166 5.39 17.20 12.04
CA PRO A 166 4.16 17.78 11.48
C PRO A 166 4.37 18.33 10.06
N GLY A 167 3.27 18.73 9.41
CA GLY A 167 3.29 19.35 8.08
C GLY A 167 3.29 18.39 6.88
N GLY A 168 3.43 17.08 7.12
CA GLY A 168 3.34 16.07 6.07
C GLY A 168 3.52 14.64 6.55
N TYR A 169 3.62 13.71 5.62
CA TYR A 169 3.92 12.30 5.87
C TYR A 169 5.00 11.78 4.92
N SER A 170 5.58 10.63 5.22
CA SER A 170 6.52 9.95 4.32
C SER A 170 5.77 8.94 3.46
N SER A 171 6.09 8.90 2.17
CA SER A 171 5.80 7.73 1.33
C SER A 171 7.13 7.12 0.92
N THR A 172 7.24 5.81 1.10
CA THR A 172 8.50 5.09 0.86
C THR A 172 8.23 3.82 0.09
N VAL A 173 9.19 3.42 -0.75
CA VAL A 173 9.21 2.09 -1.37
C VAL A 173 10.52 1.43 -1.03
N HIS A 174 10.46 0.16 -0.67
CA HIS A 174 11.61 -0.64 -0.24
C HIS A 174 11.65 -1.96 -0.99
N VAL A 175 12.87 -2.42 -1.26
CA VAL A 175 13.16 -3.82 -1.55
C VAL A 175 14.25 -4.28 -0.58
N TRP A 176 13.85 -5.15 0.34
CA TRP A 176 14.72 -5.77 1.34
C TRP A 176 15.22 -7.11 0.82
N HIS A 177 16.50 -7.22 0.48
CA HIS A 177 17.09 -8.47 0.00
C HIS A 177 17.66 -9.28 1.17
N ARG A 178 17.58 -10.62 1.08
CA ARG A 178 18.12 -11.52 2.12
C ARG A 178 19.64 -11.46 2.27
N ASP A 179 20.35 -11.00 1.25
CA ASP A 179 21.80 -10.79 1.29
C ASP A 179 22.20 -9.48 1.99
N GLY A 180 21.22 -8.72 2.51
CA GLY A 180 21.43 -7.46 3.21
C GLY A 180 21.43 -6.24 2.30
N LYS A 181 21.32 -6.39 0.96
CA LYS A 181 21.10 -5.26 0.07
C LYS A 181 19.74 -4.62 0.35
N HIS A 182 19.68 -3.30 0.31
CA HIS A 182 18.45 -2.53 0.44
C HIS A 182 18.37 -1.51 -0.69
N ASP A 183 17.33 -1.63 -1.51
CA ASP A 183 16.97 -0.60 -2.49
C ASP A 183 15.80 0.19 -1.91
N SER A 184 15.87 1.52 -1.94
CA SER A 184 14.77 2.37 -1.52
C SER A 184 14.65 3.64 -2.34
N ALA A 185 13.43 4.15 -2.44
CA ALA A 185 13.13 5.50 -2.87
C ALA A 185 12.05 6.06 -1.95
N TYR A 186 12.08 7.35 -1.67
CA TYR A 186 11.12 7.97 -0.77
C TYR A 186 10.79 9.40 -1.20
N SER A 187 9.68 9.91 -0.72
CA SER A 187 9.33 11.32 -0.78
C SER A 187 8.63 11.77 0.50
N ARG A 188 8.94 12.98 0.94
CA ARG A 188 8.20 13.66 1.99
C ARG A 188 7.04 14.42 1.35
N ILE A 189 5.81 14.05 1.69
CA ILE A 189 4.59 14.65 1.14
C ILE A 189 4.09 15.73 2.08
N ASN A 190 4.34 17.00 1.75
CA ASN A 190 4.05 18.16 2.62
C ASN A 190 2.63 18.73 2.44
N VAL A 191 1.62 17.86 2.38
CA VAL A 191 0.21 18.27 2.18
C VAL A 191 -0.42 18.87 3.44
N PHE A 192 0.09 18.53 4.63
CA PHE A 192 -0.45 19.06 5.89
C PHE A 192 0.01 20.48 6.23
N ALA A 193 0.66 21.17 5.28
CA ALA A 193 0.81 22.63 5.34
C ALA A 193 -0.53 23.34 5.07
N THR A 194 -1.46 22.69 4.37
CA THR A 194 -2.76 23.25 3.96
C THR A 194 -3.95 22.35 4.24
N ALA A 195 -3.72 21.08 4.56
CA ALA A 195 -4.73 20.11 5.00
C ALA A 195 -4.48 19.70 6.46
N SER A 196 -5.51 19.23 7.17
CA SER A 196 -5.34 18.72 8.53
C SER A 196 -5.24 17.19 8.52
N PRO A 197 -4.25 16.56 9.17
CA PRO A 197 -4.22 15.10 9.30
C PRO A 197 -5.43 14.54 10.08
N THR A 198 -6.11 15.37 10.86
CA THR A 198 -7.30 15.00 11.65
C THR A 198 -8.62 15.09 10.87
N ASP A 199 -8.60 15.66 9.66
CA ASP A 199 -9.71 15.61 8.72
C ASP A 199 -9.67 14.29 7.93
N MET A 200 -10.79 13.93 7.30
CA MET A 200 -10.88 12.70 6.51
C MET A 200 -10.21 12.90 5.15
N HIS A 201 -9.18 12.11 4.86
CA HIS A 201 -8.42 12.16 3.62
C HIS A 201 -8.27 10.79 2.97
N ARG A 202 -8.07 10.77 1.66
CA ARG A 202 -7.78 9.54 0.90
C ARG A 202 -6.28 9.43 0.64
N TYR A 203 -5.68 8.34 1.10
CA TYR A 203 -4.30 7.97 0.86
C TYR A 203 -4.29 6.76 -0.04
N GLY A 204 -3.64 6.84 -1.20
CA GLY A 204 -3.66 5.72 -2.13
C GLY A 204 -2.41 5.56 -2.99
N VAL A 205 -2.26 4.36 -3.55
CA VAL A 205 -1.15 3.99 -4.40
C VAL A 205 -1.63 3.24 -5.64
N LYS A 206 -1.18 3.67 -6.82
CA LYS A 206 -1.38 2.98 -8.10
C LYS A 206 -0.07 2.31 -8.52
N ILE A 207 -0.13 1.00 -8.77
CA ILE A 207 1.03 0.16 -9.10
C ILE A 207 0.78 -0.49 -10.46
N ASP A 208 1.70 -0.30 -11.40
CA ASP A 208 1.76 -1.05 -12.65
C ASP A 208 3.18 -1.64 -12.84
N SER A 209 3.45 -2.20 -14.02
CA SER A 209 4.75 -2.83 -14.28
C SER A 209 5.94 -1.86 -14.28
N ASP A 210 5.69 -0.58 -14.49
CA ASP A 210 6.69 0.45 -14.74
C ASP A 210 6.83 1.41 -13.56
N PHE A 211 5.73 1.75 -12.88
CA PHE A 211 5.70 2.78 -11.85
C PHE A 211 4.83 2.46 -10.64
N ILE A 212 5.21 3.06 -9.53
CA ILE A 212 4.44 3.21 -8.30
C ILE A 212 4.10 4.70 -8.17
N ARG A 213 2.83 5.02 -7.97
CA ARG A 213 2.30 6.39 -7.91
C ARG A 213 1.51 6.58 -6.64
N MET A 214 1.90 7.53 -5.81
CA MET A 214 1.19 7.89 -4.58
C MET A 214 0.23 9.04 -4.84
N TYR A 215 -0.94 8.96 -4.22
CA TYR A 215 -2.01 9.94 -4.33
C TYR A 215 -2.48 10.40 -2.95
N PHE A 216 -2.78 11.69 -2.86
CA PHE A 216 -3.47 12.32 -1.72
C PHE A 216 -4.74 12.98 -2.23
N ASP A 217 -5.89 12.58 -1.70
CA ASP A 217 -7.22 13.01 -2.15
C ASP A 217 -7.47 12.80 -3.67
N GLY A 218 -6.81 11.82 -4.25
CA GLY A 218 -6.88 11.50 -5.69
C GLY A 218 -5.90 12.30 -6.56
N ASN A 219 -5.13 13.23 -5.98
CA ASN A 219 -4.09 13.98 -6.69
C ASN A 219 -2.75 13.26 -6.60
N LEU A 220 -2.04 13.11 -7.72
CA LEU A 220 -0.69 12.53 -7.72
C LEU A 220 0.26 13.42 -6.90
N VAL A 221 0.90 12.84 -5.88
CA VAL A 221 1.86 13.56 -5.03
C VAL A 221 3.30 13.05 -5.21
N TRP A 222 3.47 11.80 -5.63
CA TRP A 222 4.79 11.24 -5.88
C TRP A 222 4.73 10.05 -6.84
N LYS A 223 5.80 9.85 -7.62
CA LYS A 223 5.95 8.76 -8.57
C LYS A 223 7.39 8.26 -8.56
N THR A 224 7.55 6.94 -8.56
CA THR A 224 8.85 6.28 -8.67
C THR A 224 8.75 5.03 -9.55
N LYS A 225 9.90 4.53 -10.02
CA LYS A 225 9.94 3.32 -10.85
C LYS A 225 9.62 2.08 -10.02
N ALA A 226 8.83 1.17 -10.58
CA ALA A 226 8.63 -0.16 -10.02
C ALA A 226 9.85 -1.05 -10.34
N LEU A 227 10.58 -1.48 -9.31
CA LEU A 227 11.55 -2.58 -9.41
C LEU A 227 10.87 -3.94 -9.63
N PRO A 228 11.55 -4.95 -10.18
CA PRO A 228 10.97 -6.28 -10.44
C PRO A 228 10.25 -6.90 -9.23
N GLU A 229 10.76 -6.67 -8.02
CA GLU A 229 10.23 -7.21 -6.78
C GLU A 229 8.88 -6.61 -6.39
N HIS A 230 8.52 -5.41 -6.87
CA HIS A 230 7.19 -4.81 -6.65
C HIS A 230 6.11 -5.41 -7.55
N ARG A 231 6.50 -6.20 -8.56
CA ARG A 231 5.58 -6.76 -9.56
C ARG A 231 4.93 -8.06 -9.08
N GLN A 232 4.91 -8.32 -7.79
CA GLN A 232 4.29 -9.49 -7.18
C GLN A 232 2.94 -9.11 -6.56
N PRO A 233 2.08 -10.08 -6.19
CA PRO A 233 0.94 -9.79 -5.33
C PRO A 233 1.38 -9.15 -4.02
N MET A 234 0.75 -8.04 -3.65
CA MET A 234 0.95 -7.36 -2.38
C MET A 234 -0.33 -7.42 -1.55
N TYR A 235 -0.19 -7.43 -0.23
CA TYR A 235 -1.30 -7.39 0.71
C TYR A 235 -1.23 -6.16 1.60
N VAL A 236 -2.37 -5.81 2.17
CA VAL A 236 -2.60 -4.55 2.87
C VAL A 236 -2.28 -4.69 4.35
N LEU A 237 -1.65 -3.67 4.91
CA LEU A 237 -1.50 -3.46 6.35
C LEU A 237 -1.90 -2.04 6.75
N ILE A 238 -2.52 -1.92 7.93
CA ILE A 238 -2.90 -0.66 8.55
C ILE A 238 -2.58 -0.75 10.03
N ASP A 239 -1.99 0.28 10.59
CA ASP A 239 -1.70 0.34 12.01
C ASP A 239 -1.75 1.75 12.57
N LEU A 240 -1.88 1.81 13.90
CA LEU A 240 -1.57 2.98 14.69
C LEU A 240 -0.37 2.66 15.58
N GLY A 241 0.83 2.79 15.06
CA GLY A 241 2.05 2.73 15.86
C GLY A 241 2.16 3.87 16.87
N ILE A 242 3.04 3.66 17.85
CA ILE A 242 3.61 4.72 18.69
C ILE A 242 5.11 4.73 18.39
N VAL A 243 5.71 5.89 18.18
CA VAL A 243 7.16 6.04 17.96
C VAL A 243 7.90 5.55 19.20
N ASP A 244 8.95 4.74 19.06
CA ASP A 244 9.73 4.34 20.25
C ASP A 244 10.65 5.48 20.75
N GLY A 245 11.14 5.37 21.98
CA GLY A 245 11.98 6.39 22.60
C GLY A 245 11.19 7.42 23.40
N VAL A 246 11.71 8.67 23.47
CA VAL A 246 11.19 9.67 24.41
C VAL A 246 9.84 10.27 23.99
N THR A 247 9.54 10.32 22.70
CA THR A 247 8.33 11.00 22.20
C THR A 247 7.04 10.24 22.52
N LYS A 248 7.10 8.91 22.73
CA LYS A 248 5.94 8.13 23.22
C LYS A 248 5.42 8.56 24.58
N MET A 249 6.23 9.24 25.39
CA MET A 249 5.79 9.77 26.68
C MET A 249 4.86 10.99 26.53
N ALA A 250 4.90 11.65 25.37
CA ALA A 250 4.09 12.82 25.04
C ALA A 250 2.85 12.49 24.20
N ALA A 251 2.72 11.26 23.71
CA ALA A 251 1.53 10.83 22.97
C ALA A 251 0.27 10.91 23.84
N ALA A 252 -0.82 11.40 23.23
CA ALA A 252 -2.11 11.44 23.88
C ALA A 252 -2.56 10.01 24.24
N ASP A 253 -3.02 9.83 25.46
CA ASP A 253 -3.42 8.53 26.00
C ASP A 253 -4.89 8.61 26.46
N PRO A 254 -5.86 8.11 25.66
CA PRO A 254 -5.68 7.39 24.39
C PRO A 254 -5.47 8.30 23.16
N SER A 255 -4.85 7.73 22.11
CA SER A 255 -4.80 8.25 20.74
C SER A 255 -5.69 7.40 19.82
N PHE A 256 -6.32 8.03 18.82
CA PHE A 256 -7.27 7.36 17.94
C PHE A 256 -7.01 7.63 16.46
N MET A 257 -7.01 6.57 15.66
CA MET A 257 -7.09 6.61 14.20
C MET A 257 -8.45 6.09 13.78
N PHE A 258 -9.07 6.73 12.79
CA PHE A 258 -10.36 6.30 12.24
C PHE A 258 -10.22 6.04 10.75
N VAL A 259 -10.66 4.87 10.30
CA VAL A 259 -10.63 4.45 8.91
C VAL A 259 -12.06 4.21 8.44
N ASP A 260 -12.47 4.96 7.43
CA ASP A 260 -13.80 4.85 6.81
C ASP A 260 -13.87 3.63 5.90
N TYR A 261 -12.88 3.47 5.02
CA TYR A 261 -12.79 2.27 4.21
C TYR A 261 -11.37 1.95 3.78
N VAL A 262 -11.21 0.71 3.34
CA VAL A 262 -10.09 0.25 2.52
C VAL A 262 -10.64 -0.33 1.23
N ARG A 263 -10.08 0.10 0.09
CA ARG A 263 -10.47 -0.40 -1.23
C ARG A 263 -9.26 -0.78 -2.05
N ALA A 264 -9.41 -1.81 -2.87
CA ALA A 264 -8.49 -2.14 -3.94
C ALA A 264 -9.25 -2.29 -5.26
N TYR A 265 -8.61 -1.85 -6.33
CA TYR A 265 -9.14 -1.87 -7.68
C TYR A 265 -8.13 -2.47 -8.63
N GLN A 266 -8.58 -3.29 -9.58
CA GLN A 266 -7.75 -3.87 -10.62
C GLN A 266 -8.01 -3.17 -11.96
N PHE A 267 -6.96 -3.00 -12.78
CA PHE A 267 -7.11 -2.50 -14.14
C PHE A 267 -8.05 -3.41 -14.95
N ARG A 268 -8.92 -2.81 -15.78
CA ARG A 268 -9.77 -3.55 -16.73
C ARG A 268 -8.99 -4.04 -17.95
#